data_AF-A0A377AXB5-F1
#
_entry.id   AF-A0A377AXB5-F1
#
_cell.length_a   1.000
_cell.length_b   1.000
_cell.length_c   1.000
_cell.angle_alpha   90.00
_cell.angle_beta   90.00
_cell.angle_gamma   90.00
#
_symmetry.space_group_name_H-M   'P 1'
#
loop_
_entity.id
_entity.type
_entity.pdbx_description
1 polymer ?
#
loop_
_entity_poly.entity_id
_entity_poly.type
_entity_poly.pdbx_seq_one_letter_code
_entity_poly.pdbx_strand_id
1 'polypeptide(L)'
;MILTDPEWQAVLLSLKVFSLAVLFSLPFGIFFAWLLVRCTFPGKALLDSVLHLPLVLPPVVVGYLLLVSMGRRGFIGERLYDWFGITFAFSWRGAVLAAAVMSFPLMVRAIRLALEGLMSNWNRPQEHWGPGAGAFSLLSRYR
;
A
#
# COMPACT_ATOMS: atom_id res chain seq x y z
N MET A 1 18.32 -3.56 -30.21
CA MET A 1 16.92 -3.97 -30.44
C MET A 1 16.04 -2.80 -30.05
N ILE A 2 15.40 -2.16 -31.03
CA ILE A 2 14.41 -1.09 -30.80
C ILE A 2 13.06 -1.79 -30.57
N LEU A 3 12.37 -1.41 -29.50
CA LEU A 3 11.03 -1.92 -29.17
C LEU A 3 10.07 -1.61 -30.32
N THR A 4 9.22 -2.57 -30.64
CA THR A 4 8.12 -2.45 -31.61
C THR A 4 7.03 -1.51 -31.07
N ASP A 5 6.27 -0.87 -31.96
CA ASP A 5 5.16 0.03 -31.61
C ASP A 5 4.17 -0.52 -30.54
N PRO A 6 3.72 -1.80 -30.61
CA PRO A 6 2.85 -2.35 -29.57
C PRO A 6 3.53 -2.49 -28.20
N GLU A 7 4.83 -2.74 -28.15
CA GLU A 7 5.57 -2.83 -26.88
C GLU A 7 5.63 -1.45 -26.20
N TRP A 8 5.84 -0.38 -26.96
CA TRP A 8 5.82 0.98 -26.43
C TRP A 8 4.44 1.38 -25.88
N GLN A 9 3.37 1.00 -26.59
CA GLN A 9 2.00 1.23 -26.12
C GLN A 9 1.70 0.50 -24.80
N ALA A 10 2.17 -0.75 -24.64
CA ALA A 10 2.01 -1.52 -23.42
C ALA A 10 2.74 -0.87 -22.22
N VAL A 11 3.94 -0.35 -22.43
CA VAL A 11 4.71 0.37 -21.40
C VAL A 11 3.98 1.64 -20.98
N LEU A 12 3.54 2.47 -21.93
CA LEU A 12 2.79 3.69 -21.63
C LEU A 12 1.48 3.41 -20.89
N LEU A 13 0.75 2.36 -21.30
CA LEU A 13 -0.49 1.96 -20.63
C LEU A 13 -0.22 1.51 -19.20
N SER A 14 0.82 0.69 -18.99
CA SER A 14 1.20 0.21 -17.65
C SER A 14 1.60 1.36 -16.73
N LEU A 15 2.40 2.31 -17.25
CA LEU A 15 2.82 3.49 -16.50
C LEU A 15 1.63 4.38 -16.12
N LYS A 16 0.71 4.59 -17.06
CA LYS A 16 -0.54 5.33 -16.81
C LYS A 16 -1.37 4.62 -15.74
N VAL A 17 -1.57 3.31 -15.88
CA VAL A 17 -2.38 2.52 -14.94
C VAL A 17 -1.79 2.57 -13.52
N PHE A 18 -0.48 2.35 -13.40
CA PHE A 18 0.23 2.42 -12.13
C PHE A 18 0.16 3.81 -11.50
N SER A 19 0.39 4.87 -12.29
CA SER A 19 0.38 6.24 -11.78
C SER A 19 -0.98 6.63 -11.21
N LEU A 20 -2.07 6.30 -11.92
CA LEU A 20 -3.42 6.52 -11.39
C LEU A 20 -3.67 5.66 -10.14
N ALA A 21 -3.30 4.38 -10.17
CA ALA A 21 -3.53 3.47 -9.04
C ALA A 21 -2.86 3.98 -7.76
N VAL A 22 -1.61 4.41 -7.85
CA VAL A 22 -0.87 5.01 -6.73
C VAL A 22 -1.52 6.33 -6.33
N LEU A 23 -1.77 7.24 -7.26
CA LEU A 23 -2.34 8.56 -6.95
C LEU A 23 -3.64 8.46 -6.15
N PHE A 24 -4.53 7.53 -6.53
CA PHE A 24 -5.79 7.32 -5.82
C PHE A 24 -5.62 6.56 -4.51
N SER A 25 -4.76 5.55 -4.45
CA SER A 25 -4.61 4.70 -3.26
C SER A 25 -3.76 5.33 -2.16
N LEU A 26 -2.78 6.16 -2.52
CA LEU A 26 -1.81 6.78 -1.62
C LEU A 26 -2.44 7.59 -0.48
N PRO A 27 -3.39 8.52 -0.71
CA PRO A 27 -4.02 9.26 0.40
C PRO A 27 -4.74 8.33 1.38
N PHE A 28 -5.43 7.29 0.88
CA PHE A 28 -6.05 6.29 1.75
C PHE A 28 -4.99 5.47 2.49
N GLY A 29 -3.94 5.03 1.81
CA GLY A 29 -2.86 4.25 2.41
C GLY A 29 -2.20 4.98 3.57
N ILE A 30 -1.91 6.28 3.40
CA ILE A 30 -1.38 7.14 4.46
C ILE A 30 -2.38 7.26 5.61
N PHE A 31 -3.65 7.53 5.31
CA PHE A 31 -4.69 7.67 6.32
C PHE A 31 -4.83 6.42 7.18
N PHE A 32 -4.93 5.24 6.57
CA PHE A 32 -5.04 3.96 7.28
C PHE A 32 -3.76 3.61 8.05
N ALA A 33 -2.58 3.80 7.45
CA ALA A 33 -1.31 3.56 8.14
C ALA A 33 -1.14 4.47 9.37
N TRP A 34 -1.47 5.75 9.24
CA TRP A 34 -1.44 6.71 10.34
C TRP A 34 -2.43 6.33 11.44
N LEU A 35 -3.66 5.93 11.07
CA LEU A 35 -4.67 5.46 12.02
C LEU A 35 -4.21 4.22 12.78
N LEU A 36 -3.62 3.23 12.10
CA LEU A 36 -3.10 2.01 12.72
C LEU A 36 -1.95 2.30 13.69
N VAL A 37 -1.08 3.27 13.37
CA VAL A 37 0.06 3.64 14.25
C VAL A 37 -0.40 4.46 15.46
N ARG A 38 -1.27 5.46 15.25
CA ARG A 38 -1.64 6.44 16.29
C ARG A 38 -2.82 6.01 17.17
N CYS A 39 -3.77 5.22 16.67
CA CYS A 39 -4.97 4.86 17.43
C CYS A 39 -4.92 3.41 17.91
N THR A 40 -5.03 3.21 19.23
CA THR A 40 -5.22 1.90 19.86
C THR A 40 -6.69 1.68 20.18
N PHE A 41 -7.47 1.30 19.17
CA PHE A 41 -8.90 0.99 19.30
C PHE A 41 -9.13 -0.54 19.33
N PRO A 42 -10.18 -1.04 20.01
CA PRO A 42 -10.45 -2.48 20.12
C PRO A 42 -10.71 -3.16 18.77
N GLY A 43 -11.13 -2.41 17.74
CA GLY A 43 -11.30 -2.91 16.37
C GLY A 43 -10.02 -2.92 15.51
N LYS A 44 -8.86 -2.55 16.05
CA LYS A 44 -7.62 -2.41 15.28
C LYS A 44 -7.17 -3.73 14.65
N ALA A 45 -7.32 -4.83 15.39
CA ALA A 45 -6.96 -6.17 14.90
C ALA A 45 -7.85 -6.60 13.71
N LEU A 46 -9.14 -6.26 13.73
CA LEU A 46 -10.05 -6.52 12.62
C LEU A 46 -9.66 -5.71 11.38
N LEU A 47 -9.38 -4.41 11.56
CA LEU A 47 -8.96 -3.56 10.45
C LEU A 47 -7.63 -4.05 9.85
N ASP A 48 -6.65 -4.39 10.69
CA ASP A 48 -5.36 -4.93 10.24
C ASP A 48 -5.54 -6.24 9.46
N SER A 49 -6.44 -7.13 9.93
CA SER A 49 -6.78 -8.37 9.24
C SER A 49 -7.44 -8.13 7.88
N VAL A 50 -8.37 -7.17 7.79
CA VAL A 50 -9.04 -6.79 6.53
C VAL A 50 -8.04 -6.20 5.55
N LEU A 51 -7.13 -5.34 6.03
CA LEU A 51 -6.09 -4.73 5.20
C LEU A 51 -5.12 -5.78 4.65
N HIS A 52 -4.79 -6.81 5.42
CA HIS A 52 -3.91 -7.90 4.98
C HIS A 52 -4.64 -9.01 4.19
N LEU A 53 -5.97 -8.99 4.15
CA LEU A 53 -6.78 -10.00 3.47
C LEU A 53 -6.40 -10.21 1.99
N PRO A 54 -6.18 -9.15 1.18
CA PRO A 54 -5.78 -9.32 -0.22
C PRO A 54 -4.43 -10.03 -0.39
N LEU A 55 -3.55 -9.98 0.62
CA LEU A 55 -2.22 -10.59 0.58
C LEU A 55 -2.28 -12.09 0.91
N VAL A 56 -3.24 -12.52 1.75
CA VAL A 56 -3.44 -13.94 2.09
C VAL A 56 -4.29 -14.69 1.07
N LEU A 57 -5.09 -13.96 0.27
CA LEU A 57 -5.89 -14.54 -0.80
C LEU A 57 -5.04 -14.74 -2.07
N PRO A 58 -5.24 -15.84 -2.82
CA PRO A 58 -4.61 -15.99 -4.13
C PRO A 58 -5.01 -14.83 -5.06
N PRO A 59 -4.09 -14.33 -5.90
CA PRO A 59 -4.35 -13.15 -6.72
C PRO A 59 -5.50 -13.36 -7.71
N VAL A 60 -5.69 -14.60 -8.16
CA VAL A 60 -6.82 -15.00 -9.03
C VAL A 60 -8.16 -14.83 -8.32
N VAL A 61 -8.24 -15.16 -7.02
CA VAL A 61 -9.47 -15.05 -6.22
C VAL A 61 -9.83 -13.58 -6.03
N VAL A 62 -8.85 -12.73 -5.73
CA VAL A 62 -9.06 -11.28 -5.61
C VAL A 62 -9.53 -10.69 -6.95
N GLY A 63 -8.93 -11.12 -8.07
CA GLY A 63 -9.37 -10.74 -9.41
C GLY A 63 -10.83 -11.15 -9.69
N TYR A 64 -11.21 -12.38 -9.30
CA TYR A 64 -12.58 -12.85 -9.43
C TYR A 64 -13.56 -12.06 -8.56
N LEU A 65 -13.22 -11.79 -7.29
CA LEU A 65 -14.04 -10.97 -6.39
C LEU A 65 -14.23 -9.55 -6.94
N LEU A 66 -13.19 -8.96 -7.51
CA LEU A 66 -13.26 -7.67 -8.18
C LEU A 66 -14.15 -7.75 -9.43
N LEU A 67 -14.04 -8.81 -10.23
CA LEU A 67 -14.87 -8.99 -11.43
C LEU A 67 -16.34 -9.24 -11.09
N VAL A 68 -16.64 -9.93 -9.99
CA VAL A 68 -18.01 -10.13 -9.50
C VAL A 68 -18.56 -8.84 -8.88
N SER A 69 -17.77 -8.13 -8.07
CA SER A 69 -18.22 -6.90 -7.39
C SER A 69 -18.33 -5.69 -8.32
N MET A 70 -17.43 -5.58 -9.29
CA MET A 70 -17.34 -4.48 -10.28
C MET A 70 -17.84 -4.90 -11.67
N GLY A 71 -18.36 -6.11 -11.81
CA GLY A 71 -18.99 -6.58 -13.03
C GLY A 71 -20.31 -5.87 -13.30
N ARG A 72 -20.85 -6.07 -14.50
CA ARG A 72 -22.08 -5.43 -14.98
C ARG A 72 -23.34 -5.74 -14.14
N ARG A 73 -23.28 -6.77 -13.27
CA ARG A 73 -24.33 -7.16 -12.29
C ARG A 73 -23.79 -7.16 -10.84
N GLY A 74 -22.68 -6.48 -10.59
CA GLY A 74 -22.07 -6.42 -9.27
C GLY A 74 -22.66 -5.30 -8.41
N PHE A 75 -22.67 -5.48 -7.09
CA PHE A 75 -23.27 -4.53 -6.12
C PHE A 75 -22.74 -3.09 -6.27
N ILE A 76 -21.49 -2.93 -6.70
CA ILE A 76 -20.85 -1.63 -6.94
C ILE A 76 -20.80 -1.31 -8.44
N GLY A 77 -20.59 -2.33 -9.29
CA GLY A 77 -20.52 -2.17 -10.75
C GLY A 77 -21.83 -1.73 -11.41
N GLU A 78 -22.98 -2.17 -10.91
CA GLU A 78 -24.32 -1.78 -11.42
C GLU A 78 -24.59 -0.30 -11.14
N ARG A 79 -24.36 0.14 -9.90
CA ARG A 79 -24.55 1.55 -9.48
C ARG A 79 -23.60 2.51 -10.20
N LEU A 80 -22.40 2.06 -10.53
CA LEU A 80 -21.40 2.84 -11.26
C LEU A 80 -21.64 2.82 -12.77
N TYR A 81 -22.23 1.75 -13.31
CA TYR A 81 -22.69 1.66 -14.70
C TYR A 81 -23.90 2.58 -14.92
N ASP A 82 -24.84 2.66 -13.98
CA ASP A 82 -25.98 3.57 -14.10
C ASP A 82 -25.59 5.05 -14.01
N TRP A 83 -24.56 5.39 -13.22
CA TRP A 83 -24.12 6.78 -13.04
C TRP A 83 -23.15 7.26 -14.11
N PHE A 84 -22.28 6.38 -14.62
CA PHE A 84 -21.20 6.77 -15.53
C PHE A 84 -21.19 6.01 -16.87
N GLY A 85 -21.95 4.93 -17.02
CA GLY A 85 -21.93 4.07 -18.22
C GLY A 85 -20.63 3.28 -18.41
N ILE A 86 -19.77 3.24 -17.39
CA ILE A 86 -18.41 2.71 -17.49
C ILE A 86 -18.37 1.26 -16.99
N THR A 87 -17.93 0.34 -17.84
CA THR A 87 -17.65 -1.05 -17.44
C THR A 87 -16.19 -1.19 -17.00
N PHE A 88 -15.97 -1.66 -15.78
CA PHE A 88 -14.62 -1.93 -15.24
C PHE A 88 -14.10 -3.32 -15.64
N ALA A 89 -14.99 -4.27 -15.94
CA ALA A 89 -14.61 -5.58 -16.46
C ALA A 89 -13.90 -5.44 -17.81
N PHE A 90 -12.72 -6.06 -17.94
CA PHE A 90 -11.89 -6.07 -19.16
C PHE A 90 -11.49 -4.68 -19.70
N SER A 91 -11.43 -3.66 -18.85
CA SER A 91 -10.98 -2.32 -19.25
C SER A 91 -9.73 -1.87 -18.50
N TRP A 92 -8.99 -0.90 -19.08
CA TRP A 92 -7.82 -0.31 -18.44
C TRP A 92 -8.14 0.31 -17.07
N ARG A 93 -9.38 0.76 -16.86
CA ARG A 93 -9.86 1.27 -15.55
C ARG A 93 -9.99 0.16 -14.51
N GLY A 94 -10.43 -1.03 -14.93
CA GLY A 94 -10.43 -2.21 -14.07
C GLY A 94 -9.01 -2.61 -13.65
N ALA A 95 -8.04 -2.50 -14.56
CA ALA A 95 -6.63 -2.74 -14.25
C ALA A 95 -6.10 -1.75 -13.21
N VAL A 96 -6.47 -0.46 -13.27
CA VAL A 96 -6.13 0.55 -12.25
C VAL A 96 -6.65 0.14 -10.87
N LEU A 97 -7.93 -0.23 -10.79
CA LEU A 97 -8.56 -0.62 -9.54
C LEU A 97 -7.93 -1.90 -8.97
N ALA A 98 -7.71 -2.91 -9.81
CA ALA A 98 -7.08 -4.16 -9.40
C ALA A 98 -5.66 -3.92 -8.87
N ALA A 99 -4.86 -3.10 -9.58
CA ALA A 99 -3.53 -2.71 -9.13
C ALA A 99 -3.57 -1.96 -7.80
N ALA A 100 -4.52 -1.03 -7.62
CA ALA A 100 -4.69 -0.29 -6.38
C ALA A 100 -5.02 -1.23 -5.20
N VAL A 101 -5.97 -2.15 -5.36
CA VAL A 101 -6.39 -3.08 -4.30
C VAL A 101 -5.27 -4.05 -3.91
N MET A 102 -4.54 -4.58 -4.90
CA MET A 102 -3.43 -5.51 -4.65
C MET A 102 -2.22 -4.84 -4.00
N SER A 103 -1.90 -3.61 -4.41
CA SER A 103 -0.76 -2.86 -3.87
C SER A 103 -1.04 -2.23 -2.50
N PHE A 104 -2.32 -2.04 -2.16
CA PHE A 104 -2.75 -1.41 -0.91
C PHE A 104 -2.16 -2.02 0.37
N PRO A 105 -2.24 -3.35 0.64
CA PRO A 105 -1.65 -3.95 1.85
C PRO A 105 -0.15 -3.65 1.98
N LEU A 106 0.58 -3.75 0.88
CA LEU A 106 2.02 -3.52 0.85
C LEU A 106 2.35 -2.05 1.10
N MET A 107 1.59 -1.13 0.50
CA MET A 107 1.75 0.30 0.69
C MET A 107 1.47 0.72 2.14
N VAL A 108 0.38 0.26 2.75
CA VAL A 108 0.06 0.55 4.15
C VAL A 108 1.19 0.07 5.07
N ARG A 109 1.70 -1.15 4.83
CA ARG A 109 2.81 -1.71 5.62
C ARG A 109 4.09 -0.90 5.47
N ALA A 110 4.44 -0.47 4.25
CA ALA A 110 5.61 0.36 4.01
C ALA A 110 5.51 1.72 4.71
N ILE A 111 4.36 2.39 4.63
CA ILE A 111 4.13 3.69 5.28
C ILE A 111 4.19 3.54 6.81
N ARG A 112 3.57 2.48 7.35
CA ARG A 112 3.61 2.18 8.78
C ARG A 112 5.04 2.03 9.30
N LEU A 113 5.87 1.24 8.61
CA LEU A 113 7.28 1.06 8.97
C LEU A 113 8.06 2.39 8.91
N ALA A 114 7.80 3.23 7.91
CA ALA A 114 8.41 4.55 7.81
C ALA A 114 8.01 5.46 9.00
N LEU A 115 6.73 5.48 9.37
CA LEU A 115 6.24 6.25 10.52
C LEU A 115 6.81 5.76 11.85
N GLU A 116 6.88 4.45 12.05
CA GLU A 116 7.49 3.84 13.25
C GLU A 116 8.99 4.16 13.35
N GLY A 117 9.71 4.13 12.22
CA GLY A 117 11.13 4.50 12.16
C GLY A 117 11.40 5.95 12.57
N LEU A 118 10.55 6.88 12.12
CA LEU A 118 10.64 8.29 12.52
C LEU A 118 10.44 8.48 14.03
N MET A 119 9.48 7.78 14.63
CA MET A 119 9.23 7.84 16.07
C MET A 119 10.35 7.19 16.89
N SER A 120 10.88 6.05 16.44
CA SER A 120 11.98 5.35 17.11
C SER A 120 13.27 6.15 17.07
N ASN A 121 13.58 6.84 15.97
CA ASN A 121 14.78 7.66 15.86
C ASN A 121 14.73 8.87 16.80
N TRP A 122 13.55 9.44 17.03
CA TRP A 122 13.41 10.60 17.89
C TRP A 122 13.57 10.27 19.39
N ASN A 123 13.19 9.06 19.79
CA ASN A 123 13.33 8.59 21.18
C ASN A 123 14.71 7.98 21.50
N ARG A 124 15.66 8.02 20.56
CA ARG A 124 17.05 7.70 20.88
C ARG A 124 17.64 8.91 21.62
N PRO A 125 18.13 8.75 22.87
CA PRO A 125 18.96 9.79 23.45
C PRO A 125 20.09 10.06 22.44
N GLN A 126 20.29 11.33 22.11
CA GLN A 126 21.45 11.76 21.33
C GLN A 126 22.68 11.39 22.17
N GLU A 127 23.16 10.16 22.03
CA GLU A 127 24.47 9.79 22.52
C GLU A 127 25.43 10.61 21.68
N HIS A 128 25.89 11.67 22.33
CA HIS A 128 26.70 12.74 21.82
C HIS A 128 27.74 12.19 20.82
N TRP A 129 27.76 12.75 19.61
CA TRP A 129 28.91 12.57 18.72
C TRP A 129 30.07 13.37 19.31
N GLY A 130 30.85 12.71 20.15
CA GLY A 130 32.17 13.15 20.59
C GLY A 130 33.11 11.96 20.47
N PRO A 131 34.19 12.03 19.66
CA PRO A 131 35.18 10.96 19.60
C PRO A 131 35.89 10.87 20.96
N GLY A 132 35.40 10.00 21.85
CA GLY A 132 36.03 9.80 23.16
C GLY A 132 35.25 9.02 24.22
N ALA A 133 33.92 8.94 24.20
CA ALA A 133 33.19 8.39 25.36
C ALA A 133 33.03 6.86 25.39
N GLY A 134 33.27 6.15 24.30
CA GLY A 134 33.14 4.68 24.25
C GLY A 134 34.32 3.91 24.88
N ALA A 135 35.46 4.56 25.09
CA ALA A 135 36.66 3.90 25.62
C ALA A 135 36.68 3.81 27.16
N PHE A 136 36.02 4.75 27.84
CA PHE A 136 36.10 4.84 29.31
C PHE A 136 35.06 3.95 30.03
N SER A 137 33.94 3.63 29.37
CA SER A 137 32.90 2.75 29.94
C SER A 137 33.21 1.25 29.83
N LEU A 138 34.19 0.86 29.00
CA LEU A 138 34.67 -0.52 28.87
C LEU A 138 35.78 -0.88 29.88
N LEU A 139 36.46 0.12 30.46
CA LEU A 139 37.56 -0.11 31.42
C LEU A 139 37.10 -0.21 32.88
N SER A 140 35.90 0.28 33.23
CA SER A 140 35.36 0.15 34.60
C SER A 140 34.65 -1.18 34.88
N ARG A 141 34.50 -2.05 33.87
CA ARG A 141 33.93 -3.41 34.00
C ARG A 141 34.96 -4.50 34.27
N TYR A 142 36.24 -4.15 34.37
CA TYR A 142 37.36 -5.06 34.66
C TYR A 142 38.17 -4.61 35.89
N ARG A 143 37.49 -4.14 36.94
CA ARG A 143 38.07 -3.98 38.27
C ARG A 143 37.21 -4.66 39.32
#